data_AF-A0A069E3Q6-F1
#
_entry.id   AF-A0A069E3Q6-F1
#
_cell.length_a   1.000
_cell.length_b   1.000
_cell.length_c   1.000
_cell.angle_alpha   90.00
_cell.angle_beta   90.00
_cell.angle_gamma   90.00
#
_symmetry.space_group_name_H-M   'P 1'
#
loop_
_entity.id
_entity.type
_entity.pdbx_description
1 polymer ?
#
loop_
_entity_poly.entity_id
_entity_poly.type
_entity_poly.pdbx_seq_one_letter_code
_entity_poly.pdbx_strand_id
1 'polypeptide(L)'
;MRLIFLVVGKMKSGPERELVDEYLKRARPVARGLGFRGIEEVEVASGGGLDAEAGRILDKIPSGARVLRLDEFGPAMGSSDFAGKLASWRDQGVPDLVFLIGGAEGYGEAVRKAASDTLAFGPQTWPHRFVRAMLAEQVYRAMSILAGTPYHKA
;
A
#
# COMPACT_ATOMS: atom_id res chain seq x y z
N MET A 1 -1.63 10.31 10.23
CA MET A 1 -1.78 9.64 8.93
C MET A 1 -2.60 8.35 9.05
N ARG A 2 -3.63 8.10 8.21
CA ARG A 2 -4.20 6.74 7.97
C ARG A 2 -3.44 6.07 6.83
N LEU A 3 -3.33 4.74 6.87
CA LEU A 3 -2.76 3.93 5.79
C LEU A 3 -3.89 3.18 5.08
N ILE A 4 -4.01 3.36 3.77
CA ILE A 4 -5.13 2.83 2.98
C ILE A 4 -4.56 1.93 1.89
N PHE A 5 -4.95 0.66 1.89
CA PHE A 5 -4.67 -0.27 0.81
C PHE A 5 -5.81 -0.15 -0.19
N LEU A 6 -5.62 0.63 -1.26
CA LEU A 6 -6.60 0.77 -2.34
C LEU A 6 -6.24 -0.23 -3.44
N VAL A 7 -7.04 -1.29 -3.57
CA VAL A 7 -6.70 -2.45 -4.39
C VAL A 7 -7.75 -2.68 -5.45
N VAL A 8 -7.33 -2.86 -6.69
CA VAL A 8 -8.20 -3.31 -7.77
C VAL A 8 -8.41 -4.82 -7.68
N GLY A 9 -9.68 -5.22 -7.70
CA GLY A 9 -10.09 -6.61 -7.69
C GLY A 9 -10.28 -7.16 -6.28
N LYS A 10 -11.39 -7.90 -6.11
CA LYS A 10 -11.70 -8.58 -4.85
C LYS A 10 -10.76 -9.75 -4.62
N MET A 11 -10.18 -9.82 -3.43
CA MET A 11 -9.40 -10.99 -3.02
C MET A 11 -10.34 -12.06 -2.46
N LYS A 12 -10.29 -13.27 -3.03
CA LYS A 12 -11.00 -14.44 -2.52
C LYS A 12 -10.24 -15.04 -1.33
N SER A 13 -10.89 -15.90 -0.56
CA SER A 13 -10.23 -16.73 0.46
C SER A 13 -9.11 -17.57 -0.16
N GLY A 14 -8.02 -17.72 0.57
CA GLY A 14 -6.84 -18.47 0.14
C GLY A 14 -5.58 -18.01 0.87
N PRO A 15 -4.42 -18.63 0.59
CA PRO A 15 -3.17 -18.37 1.31
C PRO A 15 -2.75 -16.90 1.27
N GLU A 16 -2.92 -16.21 0.13
CA GLU A 16 -2.56 -14.80 0.02
C GLU A 16 -3.44 -13.90 0.89
N ARG A 17 -4.74 -14.23 1.01
CA ARG A 17 -5.67 -13.50 1.88
C ARG A 17 -5.30 -13.70 3.35
N GLU A 18 -5.00 -14.94 3.74
CA GLU A 18 -4.57 -15.26 5.10
C GLU A 18 -3.30 -14.51 5.48
N LEU A 19 -2.33 -14.39 4.57
CA LEU A 19 -1.12 -13.61 4.79
C LEU A 19 -1.42 -12.11 4.99
N VAL A 20 -2.24 -11.53 4.12
CA VAL A 20 -2.62 -10.11 4.26
C VAL A 20 -3.33 -9.88 5.60
N ASP A 21 -4.29 -10.74 5.97
CA ASP A 21 -5.03 -10.63 7.23
C ASP A 21 -4.11 -10.72 8.44
N GLU A 22 -3.21 -11.70 8.45
CA GLU A 22 -2.26 -11.93 9.55
C GLU A 22 -1.35 -10.70 9.74
N TYR A 23 -0.78 -10.16 8.67
CA TYR A 23 0.11 -9.00 8.78
C TYR A 23 -0.62 -7.71 9.12
N LEU A 24 -1.80 -7.45 8.54
CA LEU A 24 -2.59 -6.27 8.90
C LEU A 24 -3.08 -6.35 10.35
N LYS A 25 -3.46 -7.53 10.84
CA LYS A 25 -3.82 -7.76 12.25
C LYS A 25 -2.65 -7.41 13.18
N ARG A 26 -1.42 -7.78 12.83
CA ARG A 26 -0.20 -7.46 13.60
C ARG A 26 0.20 -5.99 13.48
N ALA A 27 0.07 -5.39 12.30
CA ALA A 27 0.47 -4.01 12.03
C ALA A 27 -0.40 -2.96 12.75
N ARG A 28 -1.72 -3.17 12.79
CA ARG A 28 -2.68 -2.21 13.37
C ARG A 28 -2.35 -1.76 14.81
N PRO A 29 -2.10 -2.64 15.80
CA PRO A 29 -1.79 -2.21 17.16
C PRO A 29 -0.46 -1.44 17.24
N VAL A 30 0.57 -1.88 16.51
CA VAL A 30 1.88 -1.21 16.49
C VAL A 30 1.76 0.19 15.85
N ALA A 31 1.07 0.28 14.72
CA ALA A 31 0.81 1.54 14.03
C ALA A 31 0.07 2.55 14.92
N ARG A 32 -0.93 2.09 15.68
CA ARG A 32 -1.66 2.94 16.64
C ARG A 32 -0.73 3.49 17.72
N GLY A 33 0.17 2.68 18.27
CA GLY A 33 1.18 3.13 19.24
C GLY A 33 2.17 4.16 18.67
N LEU A 34 2.34 4.18 17.35
CA LEU A 34 3.21 5.11 16.61
C LEU A 34 2.48 6.36 16.08
N GLY A 35 1.23 6.61 16.49
CA GLY A 35 0.47 7.79 16.07
C GLY A 35 -0.16 7.70 14.66
N PHE A 36 -0.18 6.52 14.04
CA PHE A 36 -1.01 6.30 12.85
C PHE A 36 -2.47 6.14 13.26
N ARG A 37 -3.38 6.75 12.48
CA ARG A 37 -4.82 6.77 12.79
C ARG A 37 -5.51 5.43 12.53
N GLY A 38 -4.93 4.60 11.66
CA GLY A 38 -5.48 3.30 11.30
C GLY A 38 -4.86 2.75 10.03
N ILE A 39 -5.12 1.46 9.79
CA ILE A 39 -4.81 0.77 8.54
C ILE A 39 -6.10 0.17 8.02
N GLU A 40 -6.50 0.54 6.81
CA GLU A 40 -7.72 0.07 6.17
C GLU A 40 -7.45 -0.46 4.76
N GLU A 41 -8.41 -1.22 4.27
CA GLU A 41 -8.33 -1.88 2.98
C GLU A 41 -9.62 -1.60 2.22
N VAL A 42 -9.48 -1.08 1.01
CA VAL A 42 -10.57 -0.64 0.14
C VAL A 42 -10.40 -1.33 -1.20
N GLU A 43 -11.39 -2.13 -1.58
CA GLU A 43 -11.39 -2.83 -2.85
C GLU A 43 -12.20 -2.07 -3.89
N VAL A 44 -11.64 -1.97 -5.09
CA VAL A 44 -12.28 -1.41 -6.28
C VAL A 44 -12.62 -2.54 -7.22
N ALA A 45 -13.80 -2.52 -7.83
CA ALA A 45 -14.15 -3.52 -8.84
C ALA A 45 -13.19 -3.42 -10.03
N SER A 46 -12.82 -4.55 -10.63
CA SER A 46 -12.02 -4.61 -11.86
C SER A 46 -12.92 -4.58 -13.11
N GLY A 47 -12.29 -4.52 -14.29
CA GLY A 47 -12.96 -4.70 -15.59
C GLY A 47 -13.54 -3.42 -16.21
N GLY A 48 -13.98 -3.47 -17.47
CA GLY A 48 -14.45 -2.28 -18.20
C GLY A 48 -13.34 -1.40 -18.78
N GLY A 49 -12.08 -1.87 -18.77
CA GLY A 49 -10.91 -1.18 -19.29
C GLY A 49 -10.27 -0.21 -18.29
N LEU A 50 -9.05 0.21 -18.61
CA LEU A 50 -8.21 1.04 -17.74
C LEU A 50 -8.84 2.39 -17.39
N ASP A 51 -9.63 3.00 -18.27
CA ASP A 51 -10.25 4.30 -18.03
C ASP A 51 -11.42 4.22 -17.04
N ALA A 52 -12.29 3.21 -17.18
CA ALA A 52 -13.38 2.97 -16.24
C ALA A 52 -12.84 2.54 -14.86
N GLU A 53 -11.74 1.78 -14.83
CA GLU A 53 -11.03 1.45 -13.60
C GLU A 53 -10.38 2.69 -12.96
N ALA A 54 -9.75 3.55 -13.75
CA ALA A 54 -9.15 4.80 -13.28
C ALA A 54 -10.18 5.70 -12.58
N GLY A 55 -11.38 5.88 -13.16
CA GLY A 55 -12.45 6.64 -12.52
C GLY A 55 -12.81 6.09 -11.14
N ARG A 56 -13.04 4.77 -11.04
CA ARG A 56 -13.37 4.12 -9.77
C ARG A 56 -12.23 4.19 -8.74
N ILE A 57 -10.97 4.13 -9.17
CA ILE A 57 -9.81 4.32 -8.30
C ILE A 57 -9.81 5.74 -7.75
N LEU A 58 -9.87 6.74 -8.63
CA LEU A 58 -9.77 8.16 -8.26
C LEU A 58 -10.91 8.57 -7.32
N ASP A 59 -12.13 8.08 -7.53
CA ASP A 59 -13.29 8.30 -6.65
C ASP A 59 -13.10 7.77 -5.22
N LYS A 60 -12.19 6.83 -5.01
CA LYS A 60 -11.89 6.24 -3.70
C LYS A 60 -10.70 6.87 -2.99
N ILE A 61 -9.95 7.74 -3.66
CA ILE A 61 -8.82 8.44 -3.05
C ILE A 61 -9.37 9.60 -2.20
N PRO A 62 -9.12 9.63 -0.87
CA PRO A 62 -9.56 10.74 -0.05
C PRO A 62 -8.92 12.06 -0.49
N SER A 63 -9.65 13.17 -0.37
CA SER A 63 -9.11 14.50 -0.66
C SER A 63 -7.89 14.80 0.21
N GLY A 64 -6.81 15.26 -0.42
CA GLY A 64 -5.54 15.56 0.26
C GLY A 64 -4.72 14.33 0.66
N ALA A 65 -5.13 13.12 0.24
CA ALA A 65 -4.32 11.93 0.44
C ALA A 65 -3.07 11.96 -0.45
N ARG A 66 -1.96 11.44 0.09
CA ARG A 66 -0.79 11.09 -0.71
C ARG A 66 -0.99 9.70 -1.30
N VAL A 67 -0.57 9.48 -2.54
CA VAL A 67 -0.75 8.18 -3.22
C VAL A 67 0.60 7.61 -3.59
N LEU A 68 0.92 6.43 -3.04
CA LEU A 68 2.09 5.64 -3.39
C LEU A 68 1.64 4.42 -4.21
N ARG A 69 1.95 4.45 -5.50
CA ARG A 69 1.52 3.43 -6.45
C ARG A 69 2.54 2.30 -6.56
N LEU A 70 2.09 1.06 -6.44
CA LEU A 70 2.95 -0.11 -6.62
C LEU A 70 3.11 -0.34 -8.12
N ASP A 71 4.33 -0.20 -8.62
CA ASP A 71 4.68 -0.23 -10.06
C ASP A 71 6.09 -0.82 -10.19
N GLU A 72 6.24 -1.85 -11.03
CA GLU A 72 7.51 -2.55 -11.26
C GLU A 72 8.62 -1.66 -11.86
N PHE A 73 8.24 -0.53 -12.48
CA PHE A 73 9.19 0.47 -12.99
C PHE A 73 9.53 1.54 -11.96
N GLY A 74 8.95 1.48 -10.76
CA GLY A 74 9.27 2.37 -9.65
C GLY A 74 10.63 2.08 -9.00
N PRO A 75 11.12 2.98 -8.13
CA PRO A 75 12.32 2.71 -7.37
C PRO A 75 12.07 1.60 -6.34
N ALA A 76 13.04 0.68 -6.23
CA ALA A 76 13.11 -0.25 -5.10
C ALA A 76 13.60 0.49 -3.84
N MET A 77 13.06 0.11 -2.68
CA MET A 77 13.36 0.78 -1.41
C MET A 77 13.65 -0.26 -0.33
N GLY A 78 14.73 -0.06 0.44
CA GLY A 78 15.03 -0.90 1.59
C GLY A 78 13.99 -0.70 2.71
N SER A 79 13.80 -1.71 3.56
CA SER A 79 12.78 -1.64 4.61
C SER A 79 13.00 -0.49 5.60
N SER A 80 14.25 -0.15 5.92
CA SER A 80 14.58 0.99 6.81
C SER A 80 14.23 2.33 6.17
N ASP A 81 14.53 2.50 4.88
CA ASP A 81 14.18 3.72 4.14
C ASP A 81 12.66 3.86 3.99
N PHE A 82 11.97 2.74 3.74
CA PHE A 82 10.52 2.72 3.68
C PHE A 82 9.89 3.10 5.03
N ALA A 83 10.39 2.56 6.13
CA ALA A 83 9.97 2.92 7.48
C ALA A 83 10.19 4.42 7.75
N GLY A 84 11.37 4.95 7.43
CA GLY A 84 11.70 6.37 7.56
C GLY A 84 10.79 7.27 6.73
N LYS A 85 10.46 6.86 5.50
CA LYS A 85 9.55 7.60 4.61
C LYS A 85 8.12 7.67 5.17
N LEU A 86 7.61 6.55 5.71
CA LEU A 86 6.30 6.53 6.38
C LEU A 86 6.27 7.44 7.62
N ALA A 87 7.32 7.43 8.44
CA ALA A 87 7.43 8.32 9.59
C ALA A 87 7.49 9.79 9.15
N SER A 88 8.31 10.11 8.15
CA SER A 88 8.44 11.46 7.61
C SER A 88 7.09 12.03 7.14
N TRP A 89 6.31 11.27 6.37
CA TRP A 89 4.99 11.70 5.92
C TRP A 89 3.99 11.86 7.08
N ARG A 90 4.03 10.96 8.06
CA ARG A 90 3.22 11.10 9.28
C ARG A 90 3.55 12.41 9.99
N ASP A 91 4.84 12.72 10.16
CA ASP A 91 5.32 13.87 10.93
C ASP A 91 5.13 15.20 10.18
N GLN A 92 5.08 15.15 8.85
CA GLN A 92 4.65 16.27 7.99
C GLN A 92 3.13 16.53 8.04
N GLY A 93 2.37 15.73 8.77
CA GLY A 93 0.93 15.90 8.91
C GLY A 93 0.12 15.38 7.72
N VAL A 94 0.69 14.51 6.87
CA VAL A 94 -0.09 13.88 5.78
C VAL A 94 -1.30 13.15 6.39
N PRO A 95 -2.53 13.51 5.97
CA PRO A 95 -3.74 12.97 6.60
C PRO A 95 -3.86 11.48 6.31
N ASP A 96 -3.67 11.10 5.05
CA ASP A 96 -3.88 9.74 4.53
C ASP A 96 -2.79 9.40 3.50
N LEU A 97 -2.27 8.18 3.57
CA LEU A 97 -1.41 7.58 2.56
C LEU A 97 -2.16 6.41 1.93
N VAL A 98 -2.38 6.49 0.63
CA VAL A 98 -2.97 5.43 -0.19
C VAL A 98 -1.86 4.64 -0.84
N PHE A 99 -1.73 3.38 -0.46
CA PHE A 99 -1.00 2.39 -1.26
C PHE A 99 -1.92 1.88 -2.35
N LEU A 100 -1.62 2.23 -3.60
CA LEU A 100 -2.44 1.87 -4.74
C LEU A 100 -1.87 0.62 -5.43
N ILE A 101 -2.69 -0.42 -5.57
CA ILE A 101 -2.35 -1.70 -6.20
C ILE A 101 -3.32 -1.96 -7.36
N GLY A 102 -2.78 -1.96 -8.57
CA GLY A 102 -3.52 -2.10 -9.82
C GLY A 102 -4.02 -3.52 -10.09
N GLY A 103 -4.87 -3.62 -11.12
CA GLY A 103 -5.37 -4.89 -11.63
C GLY A 103 -4.34 -5.60 -12.52
N ALA A 104 -4.78 -6.62 -13.26
CA ALA A 104 -3.91 -7.35 -14.19
C ALA A 104 -3.34 -6.47 -15.33
N GLU A 105 -4.03 -5.39 -15.68
CA GLU A 105 -3.65 -4.47 -16.77
C GLU A 105 -2.84 -3.25 -16.25
N GLY A 106 -2.59 -3.16 -14.95
CA GLY A 106 -1.85 -2.05 -14.34
C GLY A 106 -2.74 -0.82 -14.11
N TYR A 107 -2.32 0.34 -14.63
CA TYR A 107 -2.97 1.63 -14.38
C TYR A 107 -3.16 2.45 -15.65
N GLY A 108 -4.36 3.04 -15.79
CA GLY A 108 -4.64 4.04 -16.81
C GLY A 108 -3.85 5.34 -16.62
N GLU A 109 -3.78 6.14 -17.67
CA GLU A 109 -2.98 7.38 -17.71
C GLU A 109 -3.42 8.39 -16.65
N ALA A 110 -4.73 8.52 -16.41
CA ALA A 110 -5.28 9.42 -15.39
C ALA A 110 -4.74 9.10 -13.98
N VAL A 111 -4.65 7.82 -13.63
CA VAL A 111 -4.08 7.37 -12.35
C VAL A 111 -2.57 7.64 -12.30
N ARG A 112 -1.84 7.34 -13.38
CA ARG A 112 -0.39 7.61 -13.46
C ARG A 112 -0.05 9.08 -13.25
N LYS A 113 -0.88 9.98 -13.79
CA LYS A 113 -0.74 11.44 -13.62
C LYS A 113 -1.08 11.90 -12.19
N ALA A 114 -2.13 11.33 -11.58
CA ALA A 114 -2.57 11.71 -10.24
C ALA A 114 -1.67 11.14 -9.12
N ALA A 115 -0.97 10.03 -9.36
CA ALA A 115 -0.16 9.30 -8.39
C ALA A 115 1.29 9.12 -8.89
N SER A 116 2.08 10.17 -8.75
CA SER A 116 3.47 10.22 -9.22
C SER A 116 4.45 9.45 -8.33
N ASP A 117 4.18 9.32 -7.03
CA ASP A 117 5.02 8.53 -6.14
C ASP A 117 4.83 7.04 -6.44
N THR A 118 5.94 6.32 -6.64
CA THR A 118 5.93 4.87 -6.92
C THR A 118 6.84 4.10 -5.98
N LEU A 119 6.57 2.80 -5.86
CA LEU A 119 7.39 1.83 -5.15
C LEU A 119 7.38 0.50 -5.93
N ALA A 120 8.55 -0.08 -6.15
CA ALA A 120 8.69 -1.41 -6.73
C ALA A 120 9.12 -2.44 -5.68
N PHE A 121 8.62 -3.67 -5.81
CA PHE A 121 9.13 -4.85 -5.08
C PHE A 121 10.21 -5.62 -5.88
N GLY A 122 10.75 -4.98 -6.91
CA GLY A 122 11.74 -5.54 -7.82
C GLY A 122 11.31 -5.39 -9.27
N PRO A 123 12.19 -5.77 -10.22
CA PRO A 123 11.94 -5.61 -11.65
C PRO A 123 10.98 -6.67 -12.22
N GLN A 124 10.64 -7.69 -11.43
CA GLN A 124 9.78 -8.78 -11.86
C GLN A 124 8.30 -8.41 -11.73
N THR A 125 7.51 -8.90 -12.68
CA THR A 125 6.05 -8.77 -12.64
C THR A 125 5.48 -9.75 -11.63
N TRP A 126 4.95 -9.21 -10.52
CA TRP A 126 4.28 -10.00 -9.49
C TRP A 126 2.76 -9.95 -9.66
N PRO A 127 2.03 -11.05 -9.43
CA PRO A 127 0.58 -10.98 -9.40
C PRO A 127 0.11 -10.01 -8.30
N HIS A 128 -0.89 -9.19 -8.58
CA HIS A 128 -1.39 -8.17 -7.65
C HIS A 128 -1.76 -8.74 -6.26
N ARG A 129 -2.17 -10.02 -6.17
CA ARG A 129 -2.45 -10.70 -4.90
C ARG A 129 -1.18 -10.88 -4.04
N PHE A 130 -0.05 -11.21 -4.66
CA PHE A 130 1.24 -11.29 -3.98
C PHE A 130 1.73 -9.90 -3.55
N VAL A 131 1.60 -8.90 -4.42
CA VAL A 131 1.89 -7.49 -4.07
C VAL A 131 1.05 -7.06 -2.85
N ARG A 132 -0.23 -7.47 -2.82
CA ARG A 132 -1.13 -7.59 -1.67
C ARG A 132 -0.41 -7.92 -0.36
N ALA A 133 0.02 -9.18 -0.30
CA ALA A 133 0.63 -9.79 0.87
C ALA A 133 2.00 -9.18 1.22
N MET A 134 2.85 -8.94 0.22
CA MET A 134 4.18 -8.34 0.41
C MET A 134 4.08 -6.93 1.00
N LEU A 135 3.14 -6.11 0.54
CA LEU A 135 2.94 -4.79 1.11
C LEU A 135 2.43 -4.86 2.55
N ALA A 136 1.49 -5.75 2.86
CA ALA A 136 1.00 -5.92 4.23
C ALA A 136 2.14 -6.30 5.19
N GLU A 137 3.01 -7.22 4.77
CA GLU A 137 4.23 -7.59 5.50
C GLU A 137 5.18 -6.40 5.66
N GLN A 138 5.48 -5.66 4.58
CA GLN A 138 6.39 -4.52 4.64
C GLN A 138 5.85 -3.37 5.48
N VAL A 139 4.53 -3.15 5.51
CA VAL A 139 3.91 -2.19 6.43
C VAL A 139 4.10 -2.66 7.88
N TYR A 140 3.84 -3.93 8.18
CA TYR A 140 4.12 -4.48 9.52
C TYR A 140 5.59 -4.34 9.91
N ARG A 141 6.51 -4.65 9.00
CA ARG A 141 7.95 -4.51 9.19
C ARG A 141 8.35 -3.07 9.44
N ALA A 142 7.83 -2.12 8.66
CA ALA A 142 8.08 -0.70 8.85
C ALA A 142 7.60 -0.22 10.24
N MET A 143 6.39 -0.63 10.66
CA MET A 143 5.91 -0.32 12.02
C MET A 143 6.82 -0.94 13.08
N SER A 144 7.27 -2.16 12.87
CA SER A 144 8.16 -2.88 13.80
C SER A 144 9.52 -2.20 13.94
N ILE A 145 10.09 -1.70 12.84
CA ILE A 145 11.33 -0.90 12.80
C ILE A 145 11.13 0.41 13.57
N LEU A 146 10.06 1.14 13.27
CA LEU A 146 9.77 2.42 13.92
C LEU A 146 9.50 2.27 15.43
N ALA A 147 8.94 1.15 15.85
CA ALA A 147 8.72 0.82 17.26
C ALA A 147 9.97 0.28 17.97
N GLY A 148 11.10 0.08 17.26
CA GLY A 148 12.33 -0.46 17.84
C GLY A 148 12.22 -1.92 18.29
N THR A 149 11.31 -2.69 17.68
CA THR A 149 11.08 -4.09 18.08
C THR A 149 12.06 -5.06 17.40
N PRO A 150 12.40 -6.22 18.00
CA PRO A 150 13.38 -7.17 17.45
C PRO A 150 12.93 -7.94 16.20
N TYR A 151 11.75 -7.63 15.64
CA TYR A 151 11.23 -8.33 14.45
C TYR A 151 12.13 -8.10 13.23
N HIS A 152 12.73 -6.91 13.13
CA HIS A 152 13.75 -6.65 12.13
C HIS A 152 15.12 -7.09 12.65
N LYS A 153 15.59 -8.25 12.18
CA LYS A 153 16.98 -8.67 12.32
C LYS A 153 17.71 -8.25 11.05
N ALA A 154 18.54 -7.21 11.17
CA ALA A 154 19.47 -6.80 10.12
C ALA A 154 20.64 -7.79 10.04
#